data_AF-A0A958UZH8-F1
#
_entry.id   AF-A0A958UZH8-F1
#
_cell.length_a   1.000
_cell.length_b   1.000
_cell.length_c   1.000
_cell.angle_alpha   90.00
_cell.angle_beta   90.00
_cell.angle_gamma   90.00
#
_symmetry.space_group_name_H-M   'P 1'
#
loop_
_entity.id
_entity.type
_entity.pdbx_description
1 polymer ?
#
loop_
_entity_poly.entity_id
_entity_poly.type
_entity_poly.pdbx_seq_one_letter_code
_entity_poly.pdbx_strand_id
1 'polypeptide(L)'
;MKIFVSHSSSQKLFVKELKRRLPDHLQLWIDEREIILGDNILSTIKDAIEIDSDFLIYIIDNKSIESPWVKKEIEWASQKEIEINRTFILPIVIEHNAWESLSDSFKQRKYLKCDDFNELTLDMISTSIVNELFALLSINNRNNVKSDKKNSSSIELLKSVEEYSKNVSSTINKFAYKYRASNPLELSVLKDFLVSNNVIDEQDSSELDSIIFKLQSQNYLSGYFFDGEILYLKQERYYNKNSINNLQKQKIAKKAVSYIQSNFTIALDAGSTTLEVAKQICLGIKMKRWQGLRVVTNFIPAAFELLQTANELGLEDENSTLSVFIIGGRIRPNSLAVVRDTRLLNDNLITDFSVILGSFGNADIGFVGANGVFENKGFAVHNDYEVKNKNELLFFSKRKFVLVDSSKLQIHEEKLFASFEDNLEIITSAIDSKLDVITNFENLIKKTNSKLIIA
;
A
#
# COMPACT_ATOMS: atom_id res chain seq x y z
N MET A 1 -19.40 9.05 22.32
CA MET A 1 -19.09 10.38 22.85
C MET A 1 -20.31 11.26 22.66
N LYS A 2 -20.80 11.89 23.72
CA LYS A 2 -21.98 12.77 23.69
C LYS A 2 -21.53 14.22 23.56
N ILE A 3 -22.13 14.96 22.63
CA ILE A 3 -21.76 16.35 22.33
C ILE A 3 -23.01 17.21 22.37
N PHE A 4 -23.01 18.22 23.22
CA PHE A 4 -24.06 19.24 23.23
C PHE A 4 -23.81 20.24 22.11
N VAL A 5 -24.85 20.62 21.35
CA VAL A 5 -24.72 21.67 20.32
C VAL A 5 -25.54 22.90 20.67
N SER A 6 -24.86 23.93 21.15
CA SER A 6 -25.45 25.25 21.40
C SER A 6 -25.48 26.05 20.10
N HIS A 7 -26.68 26.43 19.67
CA HIS A 7 -26.91 27.10 18.39
C HIS A 7 -28.15 27.97 18.42
N SER A 8 -28.22 28.99 17.56
CA SER A 8 -29.44 29.75 17.34
C SER A 8 -30.44 28.96 16.49
N SER A 9 -31.72 29.29 16.59
CA SER A 9 -32.78 28.62 15.82
C SER A 9 -32.61 28.76 14.30
N SER A 10 -31.90 29.79 13.82
CA SER A 10 -31.52 29.95 12.40
C SER A 10 -30.57 28.88 11.90
N GLN A 11 -29.70 28.34 12.76
CA GLN A 11 -28.67 27.37 12.37
C GLN A 11 -29.13 25.91 12.51
N LYS A 12 -30.43 25.68 12.73
CA LYS A 12 -30.99 24.33 12.92
C LYS A 12 -30.76 23.39 11.73
N LEU A 13 -30.84 23.91 10.51
CA LEU A 13 -30.56 23.11 9.30
C LEU A 13 -29.09 22.70 9.21
N PHE A 14 -28.18 23.65 9.46
CA PHE A 14 -26.75 23.40 9.50
C PHE A 14 -26.39 22.31 10.53
N VAL A 15 -26.92 22.42 11.75
CA VAL A 15 -26.64 21.44 12.82
C VAL A 15 -27.19 20.04 12.47
N LYS A 16 -28.32 19.94 11.77
CA LYS A 16 -28.84 18.67 11.25
C LYS A 16 -27.96 18.06 10.17
N GLU A 17 -27.50 18.89 9.22
CA GLU A 17 -26.58 18.45 8.17
C GLU A 17 -25.23 18.00 8.74
N LEU A 18 -24.79 18.65 9.81
CA LEU A 18 -23.60 18.26 10.55
C LEU A 18 -23.79 16.89 11.24
N LYS A 19 -24.93 16.69 11.93
CA LYS A 19 -25.26 15.39 12.56
C LYS A 19 -25.29 14.24 11.56
N ARG A 20 -25.74 14.48 10.32
CA ARG A 20 -25.79 13.47 9.27
C ARG A 20 -24.40 13.05 8.75
N ARG A 21 -23.41 13.94 8.85
CA ARG A 21 -22.04 13.72 8.34
C ARG A 21 -21.06 13.24 9.40
N LEU A 22 -21.36 13.48 10.67
CA LEU A 22 -20.53 13.00 11.76
C LEU A 22 -20.72 11.48 11.96
N PRO A 23 -19.65 10.74 12.31
CA PRO A 23 -19.74 9.31 12.57
C PRO A 23 -20.72 8.95 13.70
N ASP A 24 -21.34 7.77 13.63
CA ASP A 24 -22.38 7.31 14.59
C ASP A 24 -21.93 7.29 16.07
N HIS A 25 -20.63 7.17 16.33
CA HIS A 25 -20.08 7.20 17.69
C HIS A 25 -20.05 8.61 18.32
N LEU A 26 -20.30 9.66 17.52
CA LEU A 26 -20.50 11.04 17.95
C LEU A 26 -21.99 11.33 18.06
N GLN A 27 -22.52 11.27 19.28
CA GLN A 27 -23.93 11.48 19.55
C GLN A 27 -24.18 12.96 19.84
N LEU A 28 -24.74 13.67 18.87
CA LEU A 28 -25.09 15.08 19.02
C LEU A 28 -26.46 15.22 19.69
N TRP A 29 -26.46 15.89 20.84
CA TRP A 29 -27.64 16.40 21.50
C TRP A 29 -28.03 17.73 20.84
N ILE A 30 -29.19 17.75 20.19
CA ILE A 30 -29.68 18.91 19.43
C ILE A 30 -31.13 19.14 19.82
N ASP A 31 -31.47 20.38 20.18
CA ASP A 31 -32.85 20.86 20.35
C ASP A 31 -33.56 20.29 21.60
N GLU A 32 -34.57 21.01 22.07
CA GLU A 32 -35.41 20.65 23.23
C GLU A 32 -36.27 19.39 22.98
N ARG A 33 -36.14 18.72 21.82
CA ARG A 33 -36.95 17.53 21.47
C ARG A 33 -36.52 16.27 22.20
N GLU A 34 -35.36 16.29 22.86
CA GLU A 34 -34.94 15.24 23.79
C GLU A 34 -35.55 15.43 25.20
N ILE A 35 -36.29 16.53 25.42
CA ILE A 35 -37.01 16.83 26.67
C ILE A 35 -38.41 16.22 26.60
N ILE A 36 -38.79 15.46 27.63
CA ILE A 36 -40.06 14.72 27.68
C ILE A 36 -41.13 15.58 28.38
N LEU A 37 -42.41 15.34 28.07
CA LEU A 37 -43.53 15.99 28.75
C LEU A 37 -43.44 15.81 30.26
N GLY A 38 -43.32 16.92 31.00
CA GLY A 38 -43.22 16.95 32.46
C GLY A 38 -41.84 17.35 32.99
N ASP A 39 -40.81 17.35 32.14
CA ASP A 39 -39.46 17.75 32.53
C ASP A 39 -39.35 19.26 32.80
N ASN A 40 -38.50 19.63 33.76
CA ASN A 40 -38.09 21.01 33.92
C ASN A 40 -36.99 21.32 32.89
N ILE A 41 -37.38 22.06 31.84
CA ILE A 41 -36.53 22.43 30.70
C ILE A 41 -35.17 22.96 31.14
N LEU A 42 -35.13 23.83 32.16
CA LEU A 42 -33.87 24.45 32.61
C LEU A 42 -32.94 23.42 33.25
N SER A 43 -33.45 22.55 34.13
CA SER A 43 -32.60 21.53 34.76
C SER A 43 -32.15 20.49 33.74
N THR A 44 -33.03 20.07 32.82
CA THR A 44 -32.68 19.06 31.82
C THR A 44 -31.58 19.54 30.86
N ILE A 45 -31.65 20.79 30.38
CA ILE A 45 -30.59 21.35 29.54
C ILE A 45 -29.29 21.50 30.33
N LYS A 46 -29.39 21.97 31.58
CA LYS A 46 -28.22 22.12 32.46
C LYS A 46 -27.54 20.77 32.70
N ASP A 47 -28.30 19.73 33.04
CA ASP A 47 -27.80 18.37 33.26
C ASP A 47 -27.21 17.78 31.96
N ALA A 48 -27.84 18.04 30.81
CA ALA A 48 -27.31 17.63 29.52
C ALA A 48 -25.90 18.20 29.26
N ILE A 49 -25.66 19.46 29.64
CA ILE A 49 -24.36 20.13 29.51
C ILE A 49 -23.40 19.67 30.59
N GLU A 50 -23.82 19.68 31.86
CA GLU A 50 -22.96 19.47 33.02
C GLU A 50 -22.59 18.00 33.23
N ILE A 51 -23.55 17.09 33.07
CA ILE A 51 -23.41 15.68 33.43
C ILE A 51 -23.21 14.82 32.18
N ASP A 52 -24.08 14.98 31.17
CA ASP A 52 -24.15 14.01 30.06
C ASP A 52 -23.19 14.29 28.90
N SER A 53 -22.70 15.52 28.73
CA SER A 53 -21.89 15.88 27.56
C SER A 53 -20.39 15.86 27.84
N ASP A 54 -19.65 15.27 26.90
CA ASP A 54 -18.18 15.24 26.90
C ASP A 54 -17.58 16.55 26.39
N PHE A 55 -18.27 17.19 25.45
CA PHE A 55 -17.93 18.48 24.84
C PHE A 55 -19.19 19.26 24.47
N LEU A 56 -19.03 20.56 24.28
CA LEU A 56 -20.04 21.44 23.71
C LEU A 56 -19.51 22.08 22.44
N ILE A 57 -20.26 21.98 21.35
CA ILE A 57 -20.03 22.77 20.13
C ILE A 57 -20.88 24.03 20.22
N TYR A 58 -20.23 25.19 20.08
CA TYR A 58 -20.91 26.48 20.04
C TYR A 58 -20.92 27.03 18.61
N ILE A 59 -22.10 27.10 18.00
CA ILE A 59 -22.31 27.68 16.67
C ILE A 59 -22.55 29.18 16.82
N ILE A 60 -21.63 29.98 16.28
CA ILE A 60 -21.55 31.42 16.50
C ILE A 60 -22.03 32.18 15.25
N ASP A 61 -23.22 32.73 15.38
CA ASP A 61 -23.82 33.74 14.49
C ASP A 61 -24.39 34.91 15.32
N ASN A 62 -24.80 36.01 14.68
CA ASN A 62 -25.32 37.20 15.38
C ASN A 62 -26.56 36.88 16.23
N LYS A 63 -27.36 35.87 15.85
CA LYS A 63 -28.54 35.46 16.63
C LYS A 63 -28.17 34.63 17.85
N SER A 64 -27.11 33.83 17.79
CA SER A 64 -26.64 33.01 18.90
C SER A 64 -26.12 33.87 20.05
N ILE A 65 -25.36 34.93 19.74
CA ILE A 65 -24.82 35.87 20.73
C ILE A 65 -25.89 36.74 21.38
N GLU A 66 -27.05 36.93 20.74
CA GLU A 66 -28.18 37.70 21.27
C GLU A 66 -29.12 36.81 22.09
N SER A 67 -29.20 35.52 21.78
CA SER A 67 -30.11 34.56 22.39
C SER A 67 -29.87 34.40 23.90
N PRO A 68 -30.87 34.69 24.76
CA PRO A 68 -30.75 34.50 26.21
C PRO A 68 -30.50 33.03 26.60
N TRP A 69 -31.04 32.09 25.81
CA TRP A 69 -30.86 30.66 26.04
C TRP A 69 -29.44 30.20 25.76
N VAL A 70 -28.90 30.56 24.58
CA VAL A 70 -27.51 30.25 24.22
C VAL A 70 -26.53 30.87 25.22
N LYS A 71 -26.78 32.11 25.67
CA LYS A 71 -25.97 32.74 26.73
C LYS A 71 -25.90 31.90 28.00
N LYS A 72 -27.03 31.36 28.46
CA LYS A 72 -27.07 30.47 29.64
C LYS A 72 -26.32 29.17 29.41
N GLU A 73 -26.49 28.56 28.23
CA GLU A 73 -25.77 27.32 27.87
C GLU A 73 -24.25 27.53 27.88
N ILE A 74 -23.77 28.63 27.30
CA ILE A 74 -22.35 28.98 27.28
C ILE A 74 -21.83 29.36 28.67
N GLU A 75 -22.67 29.97 29.52
CA GLU A 75 -22.33 30.25 30.91
C GLU A 75 -22.11 28.95 31.70
N TRP A 76 -23.05 28.00 31.65
CA TRP A 76 -22.91 26.68 32.29
C TRP A 76 -21.72 25.90 31.74
N ALA A 77 -21.53 25.92 30.42
CA ALA A 77 -20.40 25.26 29.78
C ALA A 77 -19.06 25.88 30.19
N SER A 78 -19.00 27.20 30.38
CA SER A 78 -17.78 27.89 30.82
C SER A 78 -17.46 27.58 32.28
N GLN A 79 -18.48 27.51 33.14
CA GLN A 79 -18.34 27.07 34.54
C GLN A 79 -17.79 25.63 34.59
N LYS A 80 -18.42 24.70 33.86
CA LYS A 80 -17.94 23.33 33.73
C LYS A 80 -16.50 23.29 33.24
N GLU A 81 -16.15 24.04 32.20
CA GLU A 81 -14.81 24.05 31.61
C GLU A 81 -13.72 24.42 32.64
N ILE A 82 -14.02 25.39 33.51
CA ILE A 82 -13.16 25.81 34.61
C ILE A 82 -13.05 24.68 35.65
N GLU A 83 -14.17 24.06 36.03
CA GLU A 83 -14.22 22.98 37.03
C GLU A 83 -13.43 21.75 36.60
N ILE A 84 -13.59 21.32 35.34
CA ILE A 84 -12.89 20.14 34.80
C ILE A 84 -11.47 20.46 34.35
N ASN A 85 -11.08 21.74 34.34
CA ASN A 85 -9.78 22.24 33.93
C ASN A 85 -9.27 21.65 32.61
N ARG A 86 -10.17 21.54 31.61
CA ARG A 86 -9.88 21.09 30.25
C ARG A 86 -10.82 21.78 29.27
N THR A 87 -10.40 21.92 28.01
CA THR A 87 -11.29 22.45 26.96
C THR A 87 -12.57 21.62 26.86
N PHE A 88 -13.69 22.33 26.86
CA PHE A 88 -15.04 21.77 26.78
C PHE A 88 -15.81 22.42 25.62
N ILE A 89 -15.63 23.71 25.37
CA ILE A 89 -16.33 24.49 24.35
C ILE A 89 -15.51 24.57 23.06
N LEU A 90 -16.08 24.08 21.96
CA LEU A 90 -15.53 24.14 20.61
C LEU A 90 -16.31 25.17 19.76
N PRO A 91 -15.71 26.34 19.45
CA PRO A 91 -16.39 27.36 18.66
C PRO A 91 -16.35 27.08 17.16
N ILE A 92 -17.50 27.18 16.51
CA ILE A 92 -17.67 27.19 15.05
C ILE A 92 -18.29 28.52 14.65
N VAL A 93 -17.54 29.35 13.93
CA VAL A 93 -17.93 30.70 13.53
C VAL A 93 -18.55 30.66 12.15
N ILE A 94 -19.85 30.99 12.11
CA ILE A 94 -20.60 31.22 10.87
C ILE A 94 -20.41 32.68 10.43
N GLU A 95 -20.59 33.63 11.36
CA GLU A 95 -20.50 35.06 11.08
C GLU A 95 -19.37 35.70 11.88
N HIS A 96 -18.38 36.27 11.18
CA HIS A 96 -17.17 36.80 11.82
C HIS A 96 -17.42 38.03 12.71
N ASN A 97 -18.41 38.87 12.38
CA ASN A 97 -18.80 39.99 13.23
C ASN A 97 -19.34 39.53 14.59
N ALA A 98 -20.04 38.39 14.64
CA ALA A 98 -20.50 37.80 15.89
C ALA A 98 -19.33 37.33 16.75
N TRP A 99 -18.29 36.75 16.14
CA TRP A 99 -17.05 36.38 16.84
C TRP A 99 -16.37 37.59 17.49
N GLU A 100 -16.25 38.72 16.76
CA GLU A 100 -15.60 39.93 17.27
C GLU A 100 -16.33 40.58 18.45
N SER A 101 -17.65 40.37 18.54
CA SER A 101 -18.49 40.89 19.63
C SER A 101 -18.37 40.12 20.95
N LEU A 102 -17.73 38.94 20.94
CA LEU A 102 -17.52 38.14 22.15
C LEU A 102 -16.43 38.76 23.05
N SER A 103 -16.44 38.38 24.33
CA SER A 103 -15.43 38.86 25.29
C SER A 103 -14.02 38.52 24.84
N ASP A 104 -13.04 39.39 25.14
CA ASP A 104 -11.64 39.17 24.76
C ASP A 104 -11.07 37.86 25.30
N SER A 105 -11.52 37.44 26.48
CA SER A 105 -11.13 36.14 27.06
C SER A 105 -11.57 34.95 26.20
N PHE A 106 -12.75 35.04 25.57
CA PHE A 106 -13.27 33.97 24.72
C PHE A 106 -12.63 33.99 23.33
N LYS A 107 -12.32 35.18 22.80
CA LYS A 107 -11.69 35.37 21.49
C LYS A 107 -10.26 34.84 21.40
N GLN A 108 -9.63 34.51 22.53
CA GLN A 108 -8.31 33.84 22.56
C GLN A 108 -8.36 32.36 22.17
N ARG A 109 -9.55 31.81 21.88
CA ARG A 109 -9.74 30.41 21.46
C ARG A 109 -9.56 30.24 19.95
N LYS A 110 -9.01 29.09 19.55
CA LYS A 110 -9.06 28.63 18.16
C LYS A 110 -10.50 28.25 17.81
N TYR A 111 -10.95 28.63 16.62
CA TYR A 111 -12.29 28.31 16.12
C TYR A 111 -12.23 27.69 14.71
N LEU A 112 -13.29 26.97 14.35
CA LEU A 112 -13.52 26.53 12.97
C LEU A 112 -14.39 27.58 12.25
N LYS A 113 -14.05 27.93 11.02
CA LYS A 113 -14.82 28.88 10.20
C LYS A 113 -15.72 28.12 9.24
N CYS A 114 -16.97 28.56 9.12
CA CYS A 114 -17.97 28.04 8.18
C CYS A 114 -18.69 29.21 7.50
N ASP A 115 -18.08 29.77 6.45
CA ASP A 115 -18.63 30.94 5.73
C ASP A 115 -19.54 30.57 4.55
N ASP A 116 -19.59 29.29 4.15
CA ASP A 116 -20.58 28.78 3.22
C ASP A 116 -21.12 27.40 3.65
N PHE A 117 -22.32 27.07 3.16
CA PHE A 117 -23.03 25.83 3.51
C PHE A 117 -22.98 24.80 2.37
N ASN A 118 -21.93 24.84 1.56
CA ASN A 118 -21.78 23.91 0.45
C ASN A 118 -21.37 22.50 0.96
N GLU A 119 -21.60 21.44 0.17
CA GLU A 119 -21.34 20.07 0.63
C GLU A 119 -19.86 19.82 0.97
N LEU A 120 -18.93 20.38 0.20
CA LEU A 120 -17.48 20.23 0.43
C LEU A 120 -17.05 20.88 1.75
N THR A 121 -17.54 22.09 2.05
CA THR A 121 -17.25 22.81 3.29
C THR A 121 -17.83 22.06 4.49
N LEU A 122 -19.05 21.52 4.36
CA LEU A 122 -19.66 20.70 5.42
C LEU A 122 -18.85 19.41 5.69
N ASP A 123 -18.34 18.75 4.66
CA ASP A 123 -17.49 17.57 4.81
C ASP A 123 -16.14 17.92 5.45
N MET A 124 -15.54 19.04 5.05
CA MET A 124 -14.30 19.57 5.63
C MET A 124 -14.47 19.94 7.11
N ILE A 125 -15.57 20.61 7.46
CA ILE A 125 -15.89 20.96 8.86
C ILE A 125 -16.13 19.71 9.68
N SER A 126 -16.92 18.76 9.17
CA SER A 126 -17.19 17.49 9.86
C SER A 126 -15.90 16.73 10.15
N THR A 127 -15.02 16.62 9.15
CA THR A 127 -13.69 16.02 9.31
C THR A 127 -12.84 16.78 10.34
N SER A 128 -12.87 18.12 10.30
CA SER A 128 -12.12 18.97 11.23
C SER A 128 -12.61 18.80 12.67
N ILE A 129 -13.93 18.73 12.89
CA ILE A 129 -14.51 18.48 14.22
C ILE A 129 -14.05 17.14 14.78
N VAL A 130 -14.12 16.07 13.98
CA VAL A 130 -13.65 14.73 14.42
C VAL A 130 -12.17 14.78 14.81
N ASN A 131 -11.34 15.42 13.99
CA ASN A 131 -9.90 15.54 14.24
C ASN A 131 -9.59 16.35 15.51
N GLU A 132 -10.26 17.49 15.71
CA GLU A 132 -10.06 18.35 16.88
C GLU A 132 -10.56 17.67 18.17
N LEU A 133 -11.71 16.99 18.12
CA LEU A 133 -12.19 16.21 19.27
C LEU A 133 -11.24 15.07 19.63
N PHE A 134 -10.71 14.36 18.63
CA PHE A 134 -9.70 13.33 18.86
C PHE A 134 -8.42 13.91 19.47
N ALA A 135 -7.97 15.08 18.97
CA ALA A 135 -6.83 15.80 19.53
C ALA A 135 -7.09 16.20 21.00
N LEU A 136 -8.27 16.72 21.32
CA LEU A 136 -8.65 17.10 22.69
C LEU A 136 -8.71 15.90 23.64
N LEU A 137 -9.32 14.79 23.21
CA LEU A 137 -9.31 13.54 23.98
C LEU A 137 -7.88 13.04 24.21
N SER A 138 -7.01 13.16 23.22
CA SER A 138 -5.59 12.79 23.37
C SER A 138 -4.85 13.68 24.38
N ILE A 139 -5.14 14.98 24.42
CA ILE A 139 -4.55 15.92 25.39
C ILE A 139 -5.04 15.62 26.81
N ASN A 140 -6.34 15.35 26.98
CA ASN A 140 -6.91 15.04 28.29
C ASN A 140 -6.36 13.73 28.85
N ASN A 141 -6.16 12.72 28.00
CA ASN A 141 -5.45 11.51 28.37
C ASN A 141 -3.99 11.79 28.78
N ARG A 142 -3.28 12.76 28.16
CA ARG A 142 -1.93 13.17 28.61
C ARG A 142 -1.90 13.80 30.01
N ASN A 143 -2.96 14.49 30.44
CA ASN A 143 -3.03 15.09 31.77
C ASN A 143 -3.34 14.07 32.88
N ASN A 144 -4.15 13.04 32.57
CA ASN A 144 -4.40 11.91 33.48
C ASN A 144 -3.22 10.92 33.54
N VAL A 145 -2.38 10.87 32.51
CA VAL A 145 -1.21 9.97 32.40
C VAL A 145 0.07 10.59 32.98
N LYS A 146 -0.02 11.67 33.78
CA LYS A 146 1.14 12.22 34.51
C LYS A 146 1.75 11.24 35.54
N SER A 147 1.21 10.03 35.73
CA SER A 147 1.86 8.98 36.50
C SER A 147 2.85 8.12 35.72
N ASP A 148 2.90 8.13 34.38
CA ASP A 148 3.90 7.31 33.66
C ASP A 148 4.42 7.98 32.38
N LYS A 149 5.71 8.31 32.41
CA LYS A 149 6.47 8.85 31.27
C LYS A 149 6.55 7.81 30.13
N LYS A 150 6.04 8.17 28.95
CA LYS A 150 6.85 8.29 27.72
C LYS A 150 6.04 8.86 26.56
N ASN A 151 6.68 9.78 25.85
CA ASN A 151 6.24 10.44 24.63
C ASN A 151 5.52 9.52 23.64
N SER A 152 4.38 9.98 23.14
CA SER A 152 4.10 9.90 21.71
C SER A 152 3.20 11.06 21.29
N SER A 153 3.71 11.97 20.44
CA SER A 153 2.86 12.91 19.71
C SER A 153 1.74 12.15 18.98
N SER A 154 0.60 12.78 18.68
CA SER A 154 -0.46 12.16 17.87
C SER A 154 0.08 11.68 16.51
N ILE A 155 1.14 12.32 16.01
CA ILE A 155 1.92 11.88 14.85
C ILE A 155 2.68 10.58 15.16
N GLU A 156 3.29 10.41 16.33
CA GLU A 156 3.93 9.15 16.74
C GLU A 156 2.92 8.02 16.94
N LEU A 157 1.71 8.31 17.44
CA LEU A 157 0.63 7.31 17.50
C LEU A 157 0.14 6.91 16.11
N LEU A 158 -0.03 7.87 15.20
CA LEU A 158 -0.37 7.55 13.80
C LEU A 158 0.75 6.76 13.13
N LYS A 159 2.01 7.13 13.37
CA LYS A 159 3.18 6.39 12.88
C LYS A 159 3.23 4.98 13.46
N SER A 160 2.95 4.78 14.75
CA SER A 160 2.94 3.45 15.35
C SER A 160 1.81 2.59 14.81
N VAL A 161 0.63 3.17 14.55
CA VAL A 161 -0.50 2.48 13.91
C VAL A 161 -0.19 2.11 12.45
N GLU A 162 0.44 3.02 11.68
CA GLU A 162 0.91 2.71 10.33
C GLU A 162 2.00 1.64 10.33
N GLU A 163 2.96 1.73 11.27
CA GLU A 163 4.05 0.77 11.40
C GLU A 163 3.54 -0.61 11.79
N TYR A 164 2.57 -0.68 12.70
CA TYR A 164 1.83 -1.90 13.03
C TYR A 164 1.12 -2.45 11.80
N SER A 165 0.35 -1.63 11.08
CA SER A 165 -0.37 -2.05 9.86
C SER A 165 0.59 -2.57 8.78
N LYS A 166 1.73 -1.90 8.59
CA LYS A 166 2.80 -2.33 7.68
C LYS A 166 3.45 -3.63 8.15
N ASN A 167 3.67 -3.81 9.45
CA ASN A 167 4.24 -5.04 10.00
C ASN A 167 3.30 -6.24 9.80
N VAL A 168 2.02 -6.09 10.18
CA VAL A 168 1.00 -7.13 10.02
C VAL A 168 0.83 -7.48 8.54
N SER A 169 0.62 -6.48 7.67
CA SER A 169 0.44 -6.73 6.23
C SER A 169 1.68 -7.33 5.57
N SER A 170 2.89 -6.91 5.93
CA SER A 170 4.15 -7.50 5.44
C SER A 170 4.28 -8.97 5.84
N THR A 171 3.90 -9.29 7.09
CA THR A 171 3.97 -10.66 7.60
C THR A 171 2.92 -11.57 6.96
N ILE A 172 1.67 -11.09 6.85
CA ILE A 172 0.61 -11.76 6.08
C ILE A 172 1.07 -11.98 4.65
N ASN A 173 1.59 -10.94 3.99
CA ASN A 173 2.02 -11.04 2.59
C ASN A 173 3.13 -12.07 2.41
N LYS A 174 4.12 -12.17 3.33
CA LYS A 174 5.18 -13.19 3.26
C LYS A 174 4.64 -14.61 3.43
N PHE A 175 3.73 -14.82 4.38
CA PHE A 175 3.19 -16.14 4.69
C PHE A 175 2.17 -16.60 3.64
N ALA A 176 1.25 -15.71 3.26
CA ALA A 176 0.17 -15.97 2.33
C ALA A 176 0.65 -16.00 0.85
N TYR A 177 1.90 -15.59 0.56
CA TYR A 177 2.40 -15.44 -0.81
C TYR A 177 2.32 -16.71 -1.67
N LYS A 178 2.37 -17.90 -1.06
CA LYS A 178 2.32 -19.19 -1.77
C LYS A 178 0.90 -19.66 -2.12
N TYR A 179 -0.12 -19.09 -1.48
CA TYR A 179 -1.51 -19.53 -1.64
C TYR A 179 -2.15 -18.86 -2.86
N ARG A 180 -2.96 -19.63 -3.59
CA ARG A 180 -3.61 -19.26 -4.86
C ARG A 180 -5.07 -19.71 -4.80
N ALA A 181 -5.88 -19.35 -5.80
CA ALA A 181 -7.27 -19.81 -5.86
C ALA A 181 -7.41 -21.34 -5.82
N SER A 182 -6.43 -22.07 -6.38
CA SER A 182 -6.37 -23.54 -6.35
C SER A 182 -5.95 -24.15 -5.01
N ASN A 183 -5.36 -23.35 -4.11
CA ASN A 183 -4.94 -23.75 -2.78
C ASN A 183 -5.04 -22.52 -1.85
N PRO A 184 -6.25 -22.16 -1.42
CA PRO A 184 -6.47 -20.99 -0.59
C PRO A 184 -5.97 -21.21 0.84
N LEU A 185 -5.58 -20.14 1.53
CA LEU A 185 -5.21 -20.16 2.94
C LEU A 185 -6.45 -20.01 3.81
N GLU A 186 -6.75 -21.00 4.64
CA GLU A 186 -7.79 -20.88 5.67
C GLU A 186 -7.41 -19.83 6.72
N LEU A 187 -8.39 -19.04 7.16
CA LEU A 187 -8.20 -17.98 8.14
C LEU A 187 -7.72 -18.52 9.50
N SER A 188 -8.15 -19.73 9.89
CA SER A 188 -7.68 -20.45 11.08
C SER A 188 -6.16 -20.65 11.06
N VAL A 189 -5.63 -21.14 9.94
CA VAL A 189 -4.19 -21.38 9.75
C VAL A 189 -3.41 -20.05 9.75
N LEU A 190 -3.97 -19.00 9.16
CA LEU A 190 -3.36 -17.66 9.21
C LEU A 190 -3.32 -17.12 10.64
N LYS A 191 -4.42 -17.27 11.38
CA LYS A 191 -4.54 -16.86 12.79
C LYS A 191 -3.48 -17.54 13.65
N ASP A 192 -3.39 -18.86 13.59
CA ASP A 192 -2.42 -19.65 14.36
C ASP A 192 -0.99 -19.19 14.05
N PHE A 193 -0.69 -18.93 12.77
CA PHE A 193 0.61 -18.43 12.35
C PHE A 193 0.91 -17.03 12.92
N LEU A 194 -0.02 -16.09 12.85
CA LEU A 194 0.19 -14.71 13.32
C LEU A 194 0.37 -14.66 14.84
N VAL A 195 -0.43 -15.42 15.60
CA VAL A 195 -0.32 -15.52 17.06
C VAL A 195 1.01 -16.19 17.44
N SER A 196 1.36 -17.32 16.82
CA SER A 196 2.61 -18.04 17.12
C SER A 196 3.88 -17.22 16.83
N ASN A 197 3.79 -16.21 15.96
CA ASN A 197 4.89 -15.31 15.62
C ASN A 197 4.81 -13.96 16.35
N ASN A 198 3.93 -13.81 17.35
CA ASN A 198 3.71 -12.56 18.11
C ASN A 198 3.44 -11.34 17.19
N VAL A 199 2.69 -11.55 16.11
CA VAL A 199 2.32 -10.48 15.17
C VAL A 199 1.02 -9.81 15.62
N ILE A 200 0.12 -10.60 16.17
CA ILE A 200 -1.14 -10.16 16.80
C ILE A 200 -1.26 -10.86 18.15
N ASP A 201 -1.92 -10.22 19.11
CA ASP A 201 -2.18 -10.80 20.41
C ASP A 201 -3.30 -11.85 20.32
N GLU A 202 -3.26 -12.87 21.17
CA GLU A 202 -4.25 -13.96 21.19
C GLU A 202 -5.67 -13.42 21.47
N GLN A 203 -5.77 -12.33 22.24
CA GLN A 203 -7.03 -11.65 22.55
C GLN A 203 -7.62 -10.93 21.33
N ASP A 204 -6.78 -10.39 20.44
CA ASP A 204 -7.19 -9.70 19.22
C ASP A 204 -7.50 -10.67 18.07
N SER A 205 -7.21 -11.95 18.26
CA SER A 205 -7.34 -12.99 17.24
C SER A 205 -8.78 -13.26 16.80
N SER A 206 -9.78 -12.80 17.56
CA SER A 206 -11.20 -12.83 17.16
C SER A 206 -11.56 -11.73 16.15
N GLU A 207 -10.76 -10.67 16.03
CA GLU A 207 -10.99 -9.53 15.13
C GLU A 207 -10.12 -9.57 13.85
N LEU A 208 -9.48 -10.72 13.58
CA LEU A 208 -8.54 -10.85 12.46
C LEU A 208 -9.18 -10.55 11.11
N ASP A 209 -10.44 -10.92 10.91
CA ASP A 209 -11.22 -10.59 9.71
C ASP A 209 -11.32 -9.07 9.51
N SER A 210 -11.66 -8.34 10.58
CA SER A 210 -11.78 -6.88 10.62
C SER A 210 -10.44 -6.20 10.35
N ILE A 211 -9.34 -6.75 10.90
CA ILE A 211 -7.98 -6.31 10.61
C ILE A 211 -7.66 -6.50 9.11
N ILE A 212 -7.96 -7.66 8.53
CA ILE A 212 -7.71 -7.94 7.11
C ILE A 212 -8.53 -7.00 6.22
N PHE A 213 -9.82 -6.79 6.52
CA PHE A 213 -10.68 -5.84 5.80
C PHE A 213 -10.12 -4.41 5.84
N LYS A 214 -9.65 -3.97 7.01
CA LYS A 214 -9.02 -2.65 7.18
C LYS A 214 -7.71 -2.54 6.38
N LEU A 215 -6.88 -3.57 6.40
CA LEU A 215 -5.65 -3.60 5.60
C LEU A 215 -5.94 -3.61 4.09
N GLN A 216 -7.03 -4.24 3.65
CA GLN A 216 -7.47 -4.20 2.26
C GLN A 216 -8.00 -2.82 1.86
N SER A 217 -8.84 -2.19 2.69
CA SER A 217 -9.38 -0.84 2.40
C SER A 217 -8.29 0.23 2.37
N GLN A 218 -7.22 0.04 3.15
CA GLN A 218 -6.01 0.88 3.13
C GLN A 218 -4.98 0.48 2.05
N ASN A 219 -5.30 -0.48 1.18
CA ASN A 219 -4.43 -1.00 0.11
C ASN A 219 -3.16 -1.76 0.54
N TYR A 220 -2.96 -2.03 1.83
CA TYR A 220 -1.81 -2.79 2.35
C TYR A 220 -1.81 -4.27 1.92
N LEU A 221 -2.99 -4.89 1.77
CA LEU A 221 -3.15 -6.26 1.25
C LEU A 221 -3.73 -6.29 -0.17
N SER A 222 -3.45 -5.25 -0.95
CA SER A 222 -3.96 -5.15 -2.31
C SER A 222 -3.42 -6.26 -3.22
N GLY A 223 -4.33 -6.92 -3.96
CA GLY A 223 -4.03 -8.10 -4.78
C GLY A 223 -4.37 -9.44 -4.13
N TYR A 224 -4.71 -9.46 -2.83
CA TYR A 224 -5.30 -10.63 -2.18
C TYR A 224 -6.83 -10.63 -2.32
N PHE A 225 -7.40 -11.82 -2.49
CA PHE A 225 -8.81 -12.09 -2.28
C PHE A 225 -9.02 -12.53 -0.83
N PHE A 226 -10.10 -12.05 -0.21
CA PHE A 226 -10.56 -12.45 1.11
C PHE A 226 -12.08 -12.42 1.14
N ASP A 227 -12.73 -13.44 1.71
CA ASP A 227 -14.19 -13.54 1.84
C ASP A 227 -14.68 -13.75 3.28
N GLY A 228 -13.77 -13.70 4.26
CA GLY A 228 -14.07 -13.97 5.67
C GLY A 228 -13.57 -15.33 6.14
N GLU A 229 -13.41 -16.31 5.24
CA GLU A 229 -12.97 -17.66 5.61
C GLU A 229 -11.61 -18.01 4.99
N ILE A 230 -11.38 -17.55 3.75
CA ILE A 230 -10.16 -17.87 3.00
C ILE A 230 -9.46 -16.63 2.48
N LEU A 231 -8.13 -16.71 2.41
CA LEU A 231 -7.24 -15.69 1.84
C LEU A 231 -6.39 -16.31 0.74
N TYR A 232 -6.26 -15.66 -0.42
CA TYR A 232 -5.27 -16.08 -1.42
C TYR A 232 -4.79 -14.92 -2.30
N LEU A 233 -3.60 -15.06 -2.87
CA LEU A 233 -3.04 -14.06 -3.76
C LEU A 233 -3.68 -14.20 -5.16
N LYS A 234 -4.51 -13.22 -5.52
CA LYS A 234 -5.15 -13.16 -6.85
C LYS A 234 -4.25 -12.48 -7.87
N GLN A 235 -3.48 -11.47 -7.45
CA GLN A 235 -2.61 -10.72 -8.35
C GLN A 235 -1.31 -10.30 -7.67
N GLU A 236 -0.18 -10.70 -8.26
CA GLU A 236 1.13 -10.22 -7.83
C GLU A 236 1.30 -8.73 -8.17
N ARG A 237 1.69 -7.93 -7.17
CA ARG A 237 2.08 -6.53 -7.33
C ARG A 237 3.59 -6.38 -7.23
N TYR A 238 4.16 -5.49 -8.04
CA TYR A 238 5.61 -5.24 -8.09
C TYR A 238 6.23 -5.00 -6.70
N TYR A 239 5.67 -4.06 -5.91
CA TYR A 239 6.20 -3.73 -4.58
C TYR A 239 6.23 -4.94 -3.63
N ASN A 240 5.19 -5.78 -3.65
CA ASN A 240 5.13 -7.00 -2.84
C ASN A 240 6.12 -8.05 -3.35
N LYS A 241 6.28 -8.17 -4.67
CA LYS A 241 7.20 -9.13 -5.29
C LYS A 241 8.67 -8.76 -5.07
N ASN A 242 8.98 -7.49 -4.81
CA ASN A 242 10.35 -6.99 -4.64
C ASN A 242 10.89 -7.11 -3.21
N SER A 243 10.05 -7.44 -2.24
CA SER A 243 10.44 -7.64 -0.83
C SER A 243 10.54 -9.11 -0.40
N ILE A 244 10.10 -10.03 -1.27
CA ILE A 244 10.04 -11.47 -0.99
C ILE A 244 11.22 -12.20 -1.62
N ASN A 245 11.85 -13.11 -0.89
CA ASN A 245 12.93 -13.97 -1.37
C ASN A 245 14.15 -13.21 -1.96
N ASN A 246 14.45 -12.04 -1.42
CA ASN A 246 15.49 -11.16 -1.99
C ASN A 246 16.88 -11.80 -1.98
N LEU A 247 17.24 -12.52 -0.91
CA LEU A 247 18.53 -13.22 -0.83
C LEU A 247 18.66 -14.31 -1.91
N GLN A 248 17.58 -15.07 -2.18
CA GLN A 248 17.57 -16.07 -3.24
C GLN A 248 17.74 -15.41 -4.61
N LYS A 249 16.99 -14.34 -4.88
CA LYS A 249 17.07 -13.59 -6.15
C LYS A 249 18.45 -13.00 -6.39
N GLN A 250 19.10 -12.49 -5.35
CA GLN A 250 20.47 -11.99 -5.43
C GLN A 250 21.48 -13.11 -5.74
N LYS A 251 21.34 -14.30 -5.12
CA LYS A 251 22.19 -15.46 -5.47
C LYS A 251 22.02 -15.86 -6.93
N ILE A 252 20.77 -15.99 -7.37
CA ILE A 252 20.42 -16.30 -8.76
C ILE A 252 21.02 -15.26 -9.71
N ALA A 253 20.87 -13.98 -9.41
CA ALA A 253 21.40 -12.89 -10.22
C ALA A 253 22.94 -12.91 -10.30
N LYS A 254 23.64 -13.14 -9.17
CA LYS A 254 25.11 -13.29 -9.14
C LYS A 254 25.57 -14.44 -10.02
N LYS A 255 24.87 -15.58 -9.98
CA LYS A 255 25.16 -16.72 -10.86
C LYS A 255 24.86 -16.38 -12.32
N ALA A 256 23.76 -15.71 -12.60
CA ALA A 256 23.37 -15.29 -13.96
C ALA A 256 24.42 -14.38 -14.60
N VAL A 257 24.88 -13.33 -13.90
CA VAL A 257 25.88 -12.40 -14.46
C VAL A 257 27.26 -13.02 -14.63
N SER A 258 27.55 -14.18 -14.02
CA SER A 258 28.80 -14.90 -14.25
C SER A 258 28.97 -15.37 -15.70
N TYR A 259 27.88 -15.44 -16.46
CA TYR A 259 27.87 -15.83 -17.87
C TYR A 259 27.95 -14.64 -18.85
N ILE A 260 27.97 -13.40 -18.35
CA ILE A 260 28.08 -12.19 -19.19
C ILE A 260 29.55 -11.91 -19.52
N GLN A 261 29.80 -11.49 -20.76
CA GLN A 261 31.10 -11.02 -21.25
C GLN A 261 30.95 -9.62 -21.86
N SER A 262 32.08 -8.93 -22.08
CA SER A 262 32.09 -7.66 -22.78
C SER A 262 31.50 -7.80 -24.19
N ASN A 263 30.92 -6.72 -24.70
CA ASN A 263 30.26 -6.62 -26.01
C ASN A 263 28.99 -7.46 -26.17
N PHE A 264 28.48 -8.08 -25.10
CA PHE A 264 27.25 -8.85 -25.16
C PHE A 264 26.02 -7.97 -25.35
N THR A 265 25.12 -8.44 -26.22
CA THR A 265 23.72 -8.03 -26.20
C THR A 265 22.96 -8.90 -25.20
N ILE A 266 22.39 -8.27 -24.19
CA ILE A 266 21.66 -8.88 -23.08
C ILE A 266 20.18 -8.53 -23.25
N ALA A 267 19.32 -9.52 -23.42
CA ALA A 267 17.88 -9.31 -23.36
C ALA A 267 17.38 -9.58 -21.93
N LEU A 268 16.68 -8.61 -21.34
CA LEU A 268 16.29 -8.63 -19.93
C LEU A 268 14.80 -8.37 -19.76
N ASP A 269 14.10 -9.37 -19.24
CA ASP A 269 12.65 -9.32 -19.01
C ASP A 269 12.26 -8.51 -17.77
N ALA A 270 10.97 -8.23 -17.64
CA ALA A 270 10.37 -7.62 -16.47
C ALA A 270 10.19 -8.61 -15.31
N GLY A 271 10.76 -8.27 -14.16
CA GLY A 271 10.68 -9.09 -12.95
C GLY A 271 11.60 -8.62 -11.84
N SER A 272 11.30 -9.00 -10.60
CA SER A 272 12.19 -8.69 -9.47
C SER A 272 13.50 -9.47 -9.51
N THR A 273 13.49 -10.72 -9.99
CA THR A 273 14.73 -11.50 -10.16
C THR A 273 15.62 -10.92 -11.27
N THR A 274 15.05 -10.45 -12.37
CA THR A 274 15.78 -9.79 -13.46
C THR A 274 16.23 -8.38 -13.09
N LEU A 275 15.52 -7.68 -12.22
CA LEU A 275 16.00 -6.43 -11.61
C LEU A 275 17.29 -6.65 -10.81
N GLU A 276 17.38 -7.75 -10.06
CA GLU A 276 18.62 -8.09 -9.36
C GLU A 276 19.76 -8.39 -10.35
N VAL A 277 19.47 -8.93 -11.54
CA VAL A 277 20.48 -9.04 -12.61
C VAL A 277 20.94 -7.65 -13.08
N ALA A 278 20.02 -6.71 -13.32
CA ALA A 278 20.37 -5.34 -13.67
C ALA A 278 21.27 -4.69 -12.61
N LYS A 279 20.94 -4.83 -11.32
CA LYS A 279 21.78 -4.33 -10.21
C LYS A 279 23.17 -4.97 -10.19
N GLN A 280 23.27 -6.28 -10.44
CA GLN A 280 24.57 -6.95 -10.53
C GLN A 280 25.37 -6.51 -11.77
N ILE A 281 24.70 -6.20 -12.89
CA ILE A 281 25.33 -5.57 -14.07
C ILE A 281 25.89 -4.20 -13.67
N CYS A 282 25.10 -3.36 -13.00
CA CYS A 282 25.53 -2.04 -12.50
C CYS A 282 26.79 -2.15 -11.61
N LEU A 283 26.80 -3.09 -10.66
CA LEU A 283 27.98 -3.35 -9.82
C LEU A 283 29.20 -3.76 -10.66
N GLY A 284 29.01 -4.64 -11.64
CA GLY A 284 30.09 -5.06 -12.54
C GLY A 284 30.64 -3.92 -13.39
N ILE A 285 29.80 -3.00 -13.87
CA ILE A 285 30.22 -1.81 -14.61
C ILE A 285 30.99 -0.85 -13.70
N LYS A 286 30.50 -0.59 -12.48
CA LYS A 286 31.21 0.21 -11.47
C LYS A 286 32.59 -0.38 -11.16
N MET A 287 32.72 -1.70 -11.21
CA MET A 287 33.99 -2.44 -11.05
C MET A 287 34.79 -2.62 -12.35
N LYS A 288 34.37 -2.00 -13.47
CA LYS A 288 35.02 -2.09 -14.79
C LYS A 288 35.19 -3.53 -15.32
N ARG A 289 34.27 -4.43 -14.96
CA ARG A 289 34.30 -5.84 -15.36
C ARG A 289 34.00 -6.05 -16.84
N TRP A 290 33.16 -5.19 -17.42
CA TRP A 290 32.70 -5.31 -18.80
C TRP A 290 32.74 -3.96 -19.52
N GLN A 291 32.79 -4.03 -20.84
CA GLN A 291 32.65 -2.89 -21.74
C GLN A 291 31.69 -3.25 -22.88
N GLY A 292 31.09 -2.24 -23.51
CA GLY A 292 30.25 -2.41 -24.70
C GLY A 292 28.99 -3.24 -24.49
N LEU A 293 28.45 -3.31 -23.27
CA LEU A 293 27.22 -4.06 -23.03
C LEU A 293 26.02 -3.37 -23.68
N ARG A 294 25.16 -4.12 -24.35
CA ARG A 294 23.87 -3.63 -24.85
C ARG A 294 22.76 -4.34 -24.11
N VAL A 295 21.96 -3.63 -23.31
CA VAL A 295 20.83 -4.21 -22.59
C VAL A 295 19.53 -3.82 -23.29
N VAL A 296 18.75 -4.80 -23.72
CA VAL A 296 17.40 -4.60 -24.27
C VAL A 296 16.39 -5.10 -23.23
N THR A 297 15.50 -4.24 -22.76
CA THR A 297 14.53 -4.61 -21.71
C THR A 297 13.12 -4.12 -22.00
N ASN A 298 12.12 -4.77 -21.40
CA ASN A 298 10.75 -4.28 -21.37
C ASN A 298 10.37 -3.74 -19.99
N PHE A 299 11.33 -3.45 -19.12
CA PHE A 299 11.07 -3.17 -17.71
C PHE A 299 11.60 -1.81 -17.27
N ILE A 300 10.69 -0.92 -16.90
CA ILE A 300 11.02 0.46 -16.51
C ILE A 300 12.00 0.51 -15.33
N PRO A 301 11.80 -0.25 -14.23
CA PRO A 301 12.74 -0.25 -13.11
C PRO A 301 14.15 -0.73 -13.47
N ALA A 302 14.30 -1.72 -14.35
CA ALA A 302 15.64 -2.18 -14.77
C ALA A 302 16.32 -1.14 -15.66
N ALA A 303 15.59 -0.54 -16.60
CA ALA A 303 16.12 0.53 -17.44
C ALA A 303 16.56 1.74 -16.59
N PHE A 304 15.73 2.14 -15.61
CA PHE A 304 16.06 3.23 -14.70
C PHE A 304 17.31 2.95 -13.87
N GLU A 305 17.41 1.77 -13.25
CA GLU A 305 18.58 1.36 -12.45
C GLU A 305 19.90 1.42 -13.27
N LEU A 306 19.84 0.91 -14.51
CA LEU A 306 20.98 0.89 -15.44
C LEU A 306 21.39 2.31 -15.86
N LEU A 307 20.42 3.14 -16.25
CA LEU A 307 20.66 4.51 -16.69
C LEU A 307 21.11 5.42 -15.55
N GLN A 308 20.57 5.23 -14.36
CA GLN A 308 21.03 5.94 -13.15
C GLN A 308 22.49 5.63 -12.89
N THR A 309 22.89 4.36 -12.93
CA THR A 309 24.30 3.97 -12.77
C THR A 309 25.18 4.56 -13.88
N ALA A 310 24.72 4.56 -15.13
CA ALA A 310 25.46 5.16 -16.24
C ALA A 310 25.69 6.66 -16.03
N ASN A 311 24.66 7.38 -15.57
CA ASN A 311 24.73 8.81 -15.24
C ASN A 311 25.71 9.07 -14.08
N GLU A 312 25.62 8.31 -12.99
CA GLU A 312 26.55 8.41 -11.84
C GLU A 312 28.02 8.22 -12.25
N LEU A 313 28.28 7.44 -13.30
CA LEU A 313 29.61 7.18 -13.83
C LEU A 313 30.04 8.16 -14.94
N GLY A 314 29.17 9.11 -15.31
CA GLY A 314 29.43 10.06 -16.40
C GLY A 314 29.55 9.40 -17.77
N LEU A 315 28.81 8.31 -18.02
CA LEU A 315 28.78 7.65 -19.32
C LEU A 315 27.92 8.45 -20.30
N GLU A 316 28.45 8.67 -21.48
CA GLU A 316 27.80 9.34 -22.62
C GLU A 316 27.79 8.39 -23.83
N ASP A 317 26.97 8.67 -24.85
CA ASP A 317 26.83 7.78 -26.00
C ASP A 317 28.15 7.47 -26.72
N GLU A 318 29.11 8.41 -26.72
CA GLU A 318 30.41 8.26 -27.39
C GLU A 318 31.41 7.38 -26.62
N ASN A 319 31.26 7.27 -25.30
CA ASN A 319 32.20 6.55 -24.42
C ASN A 319 31.51 5.47 -23.57
N SER A 320 30.25 5.16 -23.86
CA SER A 320 29.45 4.33 -22.97
C SER A 320 29.91 2.87 -22.96
N THR A 321 30.15 2.36 -21.76
CA THR A 321 30.33 0.92 -21.52
C THR A 321 29.02 0.15 -21.49
N LEU A 322 27.88 0.86 -21.58
CA LEU A 322 26.53 0.35 -21.46
C LEU A 322 25.53 1.14 -22.32
N SER A 323 24.93 0.50 -23.33
CA SER A 323 23.77 1.03 -24.05
C SER A 323 22.50 0.35 -23.55
N VAL A 324 21.46 1.12 -23.26
CA VAL A 324 20.18 0.60 -22.77
C VAL A 324 19.08 0.90 -23.79
N PHE A 325 18.39 -0.15 -24.24
CA PHE A 325 17.25 -0.08 -25.15
C PHE A 325 16.01 -0.55 -24.40
N ILE A 326 14.92 0.19 -24.54
CA ILE A 326 13.61 -0.24 -24.06
C ILE A 326 12.70 -0.55 -25.24
N ILE A 327 11.98 -1.67 -25.17
CA ILE A 327 10.95 -1.96 -26.18
C ILE A 327 9.75 -1.01 -25.98
N GLY A 328 9.01 -0.73 -27.05
CA GLY A 328 7.78 0.06 -27.04
C GLY A 328 6.54 -0.74 -26.65
N GLY A 329 5.45 -0.05 -26.31
CA GLY A 329 4.16 -0.67 -25.98
C GLY A 329 3.42 0.01 -24.82
N ARG A 330 2.43 -0.67 -24.25
CA ARG A 330 1.66 -0.19 -23.09
C ARG A 330 2.31 -0.64 -21.80
N ILE A 331 2.45 0.26 -20.83
CA ILE A 331 2.96 -0.07 -19.49
C ILE A 331 1.83 -0.65 -18.62
N ARG A 332 2.12 -1.74 -17.90
CA ARG A 332 1.22 -2.33 -16.90
C ARG A 332 1.52 -1.75 -15.51
N PRO A 333 0.55 -1.14 -14.80
CA PRO A 333 0.80 -0.60 -13.46
C PRO A 333 1.25 -1.65 -12.44
N ASN A 334 0.72 -2.88 -12.52
CA ASN A 334 0.97 -3.90 -11.50
C ASN A 334 2.34 -4.56 -11.61
N SER A 335 2.87 -4.69 -12.82
CA SER A 335 4.19 -5.29 -13.06
C SER A 335 5.25 -4.29 -13.54
N LEU A 336 4.88 -3.03 -13.82
CA LEU A 336 5.72 -1.98 -14.42
C LEU A 336 6.44 -2.42 -15.72
N ALA A 337 5.89 -3.45 -16.37
CA ALA A 337 6.37 -4.00 -17.62
C ALA A 337 5.69 -3.29 -18.79
N VAL A 338 6.48 -2.97 -19.81
CA VAL A 338 5.97 -2.70 -21.15
C VAL A 338 5.48 -4.02 -21.74
N VAL A 339 4.25 -4.04 -22.22
CA VAL A 339 3.64 -5.18 -22.92
C VAL A 339 3.07 -4.74 -24.25
N ARG A 340 2.97 -5.70 -25.17
CA ARG A 340 2.12 -5.57 -26.34
C ARG A 340 0.67 -5.32 -25.93
N ASP A 341 0.06 -4.27 -26.47
CA ASP A 341 -1.41 -4.13 -26.45
C ASP A 341 -1.99 -4.32 -27.85
N THR A 342 -2.23 -5.58 -28.19
CA THR A 342 -2.82 -6.00 -29.47
C THR A 342 -4.28 -5.56 -29.64
N ARG A 343 -4.92 -5.01 -28.61
CA ARG A 343 -6.30 -4.53 -28.68
C ARG A 343 -6.41 -3.15 -29.31
N LEU A 344 -5.33 -2.37 -29.30
CA LEU A 344 -5.35 -0.95 -29.68
C LEU A 344 -4.36 -0.60 -30.80
N LEU A 345 -3.34 -1.41 -31.03
CA LEU A 345 -2.24 -1.10 -31.95
C LEU A 345 -2.06 -2.21 -32.99
N ASN A 346 -1.93 -1.81 -34.26
CA ASN A 346 -1.57 -2.72 -35.35
C ASN A 346 -0.13 -3.22 -35.14
N ASP A 347 0.08 -4.51 -35.41
CA ASP A 347 1.34 -5.23 -35.14
C ASP A 347 2.59 -4.62 -35.80
N ASN A 348 2.43 -3.83 -36.87
CA ASN A 348 3.54 -3.31 -37.67
C ASN A 348 4.20 -2.02 -37.12
N LEU A 349 3.68 -1.44 -36.02
CA LEU A 349 4.13 -0.14 -35.50
C LEU A 349 4.84 -0.21 -34.15
N ILE A 350 5.05 -1.41 -33.59
CA ILE A 350 5.59 -1.58 -32.24
C ILE A 350 7.03 -2.07 -32.34
N THR A 351 7.96 -1.30 -31.77
CA THR A 351 9.33 -1.74 -31.55
C THR A 351 9.36 -2.77 -30.41
N ASP A 352 9.27 -4.06 -30.72
CA ASP A 352 9.32 -5.14 -29.74
C ASP A 352 10.71 -5.82 -29.66
N PHE A 353 10.82 -6.91 -28.89
CA PHE A 353 12.08 -7.64 -28.77
C PHE A 353 12.55 -8.19 -30.11
N SER A 354 11.63 -8.64 -30.98
CA SER A 354 11.99 -9.22 -32.27
C SER A 354 12.70 -8.19 -33.16
N VAL A 355 12.21 -6.95 -33.19
CA VAL A 355 12.76 -5.86 -33.99
C VAL A 355 14.15 -5.46 -33.49
N ILE A 356 14.28 -5.14 -32.21
CA ILE A 356 15.56 -4.65 -31.66
C ILE A 356 16.60 -5.76 -31.66
N LEU A 357 16.28 -6.94 -31.13
CA LEU A 357 17.24 -8.04 -31.03
C LEU A 357 17.63 -8.56 -32.41
N GLY A 358 16.68 -8.64 -33.35
CA GLY A 358 16.95 -9.00 -34.73
C GLY A 358 17.96 -8.05 -35.39
N SER A 359 17.83 -6.74 -35.16
CA SER A 359 18.79 -5.74 -35.68
C SER A 359 20.21 -5.88 -35.13
N PHE A 360 20.38 -6.53 -33.97
CA PHE A 360 21.67 -6.77 -33.34
C PHE A 360 22.27 -8.16 -33.61
N GLY A 361 21.60 -9.00 -34.42
CA GLY A 361 22.03 -10.38 -34.66
C GLY A 361 21.74 -11.31 -33.48
N ASN A 362 20.59 -11.09 -32.83
CA ASN A 362 20.09 -11.74 -31.61
C ASN A 362 20.86 -11.33 -30.34
N ALA A 363 20.22 -11.53 -29.19
CA ALA A 363 20.90 -11.43 -27.90
C ALA A 363 21.89 -12.59 -27.72
N ASP A 364 23.05 -12.29 -27.16
CA ASP A 364 24.00 -13.32 -26.72
C ASP A 364 23.43 -14.08 -25.52
N ILE A 365 22.69 -13.38 -24.67
CA ILE A 365 22.05 -13.96 -23.48
C ILE A 365 20.70 -13.29 -23.20
N GLY A 366 19.69 -14.12 -22.95
CA GLY A 366 18.35 -13.69 -22.54
C GLY A 366 18.05 -14.15 -21.13
N PHE A 367 17.56 -13.25 -20.28
CA PHE A 367 17.16 -13.54 -18.90
C PHE A 367 15.67 -13.26 -18.71
N VAL A 368 14.90 -14.31 -18.40
CA VAL A 368 13.47 -14.19 -18.08
C VAL A 368 13.15 -14.69 -16.68
N GLY A 369 12.20 -14.05 -16.01
CA GLY A 369 11.62 -14.57 -14.77
C GLY A 369 10.41 -15.47 -15.03
N ALA A 370 9.99 -16.22 -14.02
CA ALA A 370 8.74 -17.00 -14.04
C ALA A 370 7.88 -16.71 -12.80
N ASN A 371 6.56 -16.91 -12.92
CA ASN A 371 5.64 -16.84 -11.78
C ASN A 371 5.33 -18.23 -11.20
N GLY A 372 5.48 -19.26 -12.03
CA GLY A 372 5.27 -20.65 -11.65
C GLY A 372 5.60 -21.59 -12.81
N VAL A 373 5.16 -22.83 -12.66
CA VAL A 373 5.25 -23.90 -13.66
C VAL A 373 3.88 -24.19 -14.28
N PHE A 374 3.88 -24.59 -15.54
CA PHE A 374 2.71 -25.14 -16.22
C PHE A 374 2.82 -26.66 -16.16
N GLU A 375 2.17 -27.26 -15.18
CA GLU A 375 2.27 -28.70 -14.90
C GLU A 375 3.76 -29.14 -14.85
N ASN A 376 4.08 -30.26 -15.49
CA ASN A 376 5.44 -30.75 -15.67
C ASN A 376 6.02 -30.39 -17.05
N LYS A 377 5.44 -29.40 -17.76
CA LYS A 377 5.79 -29.10 -19.16
C LYS A 377 6.70 -27.89 -19.33
N GLY A 378 6.58 -26.88 -18.47
CA GLY A 378 7.35 -25.65 -18.66
C GLY A 378 7.08 -24.55 -17.63
N PHE A 379 7.54 -23.34 -17.93
CA PHE A 379 7.32 -22.16 -17.11
C PHE A 379 6.13 -21.34 -17.61
N ALA A 380 5.42 -20.75 -16.65
CA ALA A 380 4.20 -20.01 -16.91
C ALA A 380 4.06 -18.70 -16.11
N VAL A 381 3.10 -17.91 -16.59
CA VAL A 381 2.60 -16.69 -15.97
C VAL A 381 1.09 -16.77 -15.77
N HIS A 382 0.57 -15.86 -14.95
CA HIS A 382 -0.85 -15.79 -14.62
C HIS A 382 -1.72 -15.24 -15.77
N ASN A 383 -1.16 -14.41 -16.66
CA ASN A 383 -1.93 -13.71 -17.68
C ASN A 383 -1.18 -13.63 -19.01
N ASP A 384 -1.94 -13.51 -20.10
CA ASP A 384 -1.40 -13.56 -21.46
C ASP A 384 -0.55 -12.34 -21.84
N TYR A 385 -0.69 -11.21 -21.12
CA TYR A 385 -0.02 -9.95 -21.47
C TYR A 385 1.52 -10.06 -21.47
N GLU A 386 2.08 -10.96 -20.66
CA GLU A 386 3.54 -11.11 -20.52
C GLU A 386 4.13 -12.26 -21.36
N VAL A 387 3.27 -13.15 -21.86
CA VAL A 387 3.69 -14.37 -22.58
C VAL A 387 4.49 -14.00 -23.82
N LYS A 388 3.95 -13.10 -24.65
CA LYS A 388 4.55 -12.76 -25.95
C LYS A 388 5.98 -12.22 -25.81
N ASN A 389 6.20 -11.27 -24.91
CA ASN A 389 7.51 -10.68 -24.69
C ASN A 389 8.53 -11.72 -24.21
N LYS A 390 8.14 -12.61 -23.30
CA LYS A 390 9.02 -13.69 -22.80
C LYS A 390 9.38 -14.67 -23.91
N ASN A 391 8.40 -15.07 -24.72
CA ASN A 391 8.60 -15.98 -25.85
C ASN A 391 9.60 -15.38 -26.84
N GLU A 392 9.37 -14.13 -27.28
CA GLU A 392 10.24 -13.45 -28.23
C GLU A 392 11.64 -13.23 -27.67
N LEU A 393 11.75 -12.79 -26.42
CA LEU A 393 13.04 -12.61 -25.75
C LEU A 393 13.85 -13.91 -25.78
N LEU A 394 13.24 -15.04 -25.38
CA LEU A 394 13.93 -16.34 -25.41
C LEU A 394 14.22 -16.80 -26.83
N PHE A 395 13.31 -16.61 -27.77
CA PHE A 395 13.50 -17.00 -29.17
C PHE A 395 14.67 -16.26 -29.83
N PHE A 396 14.77 -14.95 -29.59
CA PHE A 396 15.85 -14.09 -30.11
C PHE A 396 17.08 -14.06 -29.19
N SER A 397 17.27 -15.08 -28.33
CA SER A 397 18.45 -15.23 -27.47
C SER A 397 19.22 -16.50 -27.79
N LYS A 398 20.53 -16.38 -28.01
CA LYS A 398 21.43 -17.53 -28.25
C LYS A 398 21.50 -18.43 -27.02
N ARG A 399 21.59 -17.84 -25.82
CA ARG A 399 21.50 -18.54 -24.54
C ARG A 399 20.27 -18.10 -23.78
N LYS A 400 19.45 -19.07 -23.37
CA LYS A 400 18.09 -18.86 -22.87
C LYS A 400 18.01 -19.13 -21.37
N PHE A 401 18.12 -18.11 -20.54
CA PHE A 401 18.08 -18.27 -19.09
C PHE A 401 16.71 -18.01 -18.51
N VAL A 402 16.23 -18.96 -17.70
CA VAL A 402 15.08 -18.77 -16.83
C VAL A 402 15.55 -18.66 -15.38
N LEU A 403 15.23 -17.54 -14.74
CA LEU A 403 15.66 -17.19 -13.39
C LEU A 403 14.50 -17.38 -12.42
N VAL A 404 14.56 -18.42 -11.60
CA VAL A 404 13.43 -18.85 -10.78
C VAL A 404 13.90 -19.30 -9.40
N ASP A 405 13.38 -18.69 -8.34
CA ASP A 405 13.64 -19.18 -6.99
C ASP A 405 12.82 -20.44 -6.69
N SER A 406 13.33 -21.28 -5.80
CA SER A 406 12.74 -22.60 -5.52
C SER A 406 11.28 -22.54 -5.03
N SER A 407 10.81 -21.40 -4.52
CA SER A 407 9.40 -21.26 -4.14
C SER A 407 8.42 -21.27 -5.33
N LYS A 408 8.90 -20.91 -6.52
CA LYS A 408 8.09 -20.82 -7.74
C LYS A 408 7.95 -22.15 -8.45
N LEU A 409 8.80 -23.14 -8.14
CA LEU A 409 8.78 -24.47 -8.76
C LEU A 409 7.55 -25.31 -8.39
N GLN A 410 6.83 -24.93 -7.33
CA GLN A 410 5.59 -25.60 -6.88
C GLN A 410 4.34 -24.74 -7.10
N ILE A 411 4.48 -23.55 -7.69
CA ILE A 411 3.35 -22.68 -8.00
C ILE A 411 2.87 -23.05 -9.40
N HIS A 412 1.60 -23.44 -9.50
CA HIS A 412 0.96 -23.73 -10.79
C HIS A 412 0.41 -22.44 -11.40
N GLU A 413 0.76 -22.19 -12.66
CA GLU A 413 0.28 -21.05 -13.46
C GLU A 413 -0.29 -21.55 -14.79
N GLU A 414 -1.17 -20.76 -15.41
CA GLU A 414 -2.02 -21.24 -16.51
C GLU A 414 -1.47 -20.92 -17.91
N LYS A 415 -0.61 -19.90 -18.04
CA LYS A 415 -0.17 -19.40 -19.35
C LYS A 415 1.28 -19.73 -19.59
N LEU A 416 1.53 -20.82 -20.33
CA LEU A 416 2.84 -21.28 -20.74
C LEU A 416 3.55 -20.24 -21.63
N PHE A 417 4.80 -19.92 -21.29
CA PHE A 417 5.67 -19.09 -22.15
C PHE A 417 6.96 -19.81 -22.59
N ALA A 418 7.38 -20.86 -21.88
CA ALA A 418 8.54 -21.65 -22.30
C ALA A 418 8.38 -23.10 -21.85
N SER A 419 8.57 -24.03 -22.78
CA SER A 419 8.62 -25.46 -22.52
C SER A 419 9.98 -25.86 -21.97
N PHE A 420 10.04 -26.90 -21.13
CA PHE A 420 11.29 -27.51 -20.71
C PHE A 420 12.06 -28.17 -21.88
N GLU A 421 11.46 -28.29 -23.06
CA GLU A 421 12.14 -28.73 -24.28
C GLU A 421 12.84 -27.61 -25.06
N ASP A 422 12.68 -26.34 -24.66
CA ASP A 422 13.15 -25.18 -25.43
C ASP A 422 14.66 -24.87 -25.28
N ASN A 423 15.46 -25.86 -24.82
CA ASN A 423 16.89 -25.73 -24.50
C ASN A 423 17.18 -24.61 -23.48
N LEU A 424 16.49 -24.64 -22.34
CA LEU A 424 16.61 -23.61 -21.30
C LEU A 424 17.79 -23.86 -20.35
N GLU A 425 18.43 -22.79 -19.93
CA GLU A 425 19.39 -22.76 -18.82
C GLU A 425 18.69 -22.20 -17.57
N ILE A 426 18.25 -23.09 -16.68
CA ILE A 426 17.41 -22.71 -15.54
C ILE A 426 18.30 -22.44 -14.32
N ILE A 427 18.32 -21.21 -13.82
CA ILE A 427 19.05 -20.87 -12.59
C ILE A 427 18.07 -20.79 -11.42
N THR A 428 18.33 -21.60 -10.40
CA THR A 428 17.63 -21.54 -9.12
C THR A 428 18.60 -21.46 -7.95
N SER A 429 18.13 -21.09 -6.77
CA SER A 429 18.94 -21.10 -5.55
C SER A 429 18.47 -22.21 -4.61
N ALA A 430 19.44 -22.91 -4.03
CA ALA A 430 19.17 -23.90 -3.00
C ALA A 430 18.84 -23.22 -1.66
N ILE A 431 17.82 -23.75 -0.99
CA ILE A 431 17.54 -23.50 0.43
C ILE A 431 17.49 -24.88 1.07
N ASP A 432 18.16 -25.07 2.20
CA ASP A 432 18.25 -26.38 2.89
C ASP A 432 16.86 -26.99 3.17
N SER A 433 15.87 -26.15 3.47
CA SER A 433 14.48 -26.57 3.72
C SER A 433 13.66 -26.95 2.47
N LYS A 434 14.25 -26.89 1.26
CA LYS A 434 13.58 -27.20 -0.01
C LYS A 434 14.42 -28.11 -0.92
N LEU A 435 15.35 -28.89 -0.36
CA LEU A 435 16.17 -29.81 -1.15
C LEU A 435 15.32 -30.77 -1.97
N ASP A 436 14.30 -31.39 -1.37
CA ASP A 436 13.44 -32.37 -2.06
C ASP A 436 12.73 -31.79 -3.28
N VAL A 437 12.26 -30.54 -3.19
CA VAL A 437 11.63 -29.83 -4.30
C VAL A 437 12.61 -29.66 -5.46
N ILE A 438 13.85 -29.27 -5.14
CA ILE A 438 14.91 -29.06 -6.13
C ILE A 438 15.32 -30.39 -6.74
N THR A 439 15.49 -31.45 -5.94
CA THR A 439 15.87 -32.79 -6.43
C THR A 439 14.80 -33.37 -7.34
N ASN A 440 13.52 -33.24 -6.98
CA ASN A 440 12.40 -33.66 -7.83
C ASN A 440 12.37 -32.88 -9.15
N PHE A 441 12.57 -31.57 -9.08
CA PHE A 441 12.63 -30.72 -10.27
C PHE A 441 13.85 -31.05 -11.14
N GLU A 442 15.01 -31.32 -10.55
CA GLU A 442 16.21 -31.74 -11.26
C GLU A 442 15.97 -33.05 -12.02
N ASN A 443 15.30 -34.02 -11.40
CA ASN A 443 14.94 -35.29 -12.03
C ASN A 443 13.95 -35.11 -13.19
N LEU A 444 13.08 -34.10 -13.11
CA LEU A 444 12.20 -33.72 -14.21
C LEU A 444 13.02 -33.13 -15.38
N ILE A 445 13.86 -32.13 -15.10
CA ILE A 445 14.65 -31.41 -16.11
C ILE A 445 15.69 -32.32 -16.79
N LYS A 446 16.26 -33.29 -16.08
CA LYS A 446 17.18 -34.30 -16.66
C LYS A 446 16.58 -35.11 -17.81
N LYS A 447 15.25 -35.12 -17.94
CA LYS A 447 14.52 -35.84 -19.01
C LYS A 447 14.18 -34.96 -20.21
N THR A 448 14.61 -33.70 -20.21
CA THR A 448 14.30 -32.73 -21.26
C THR A 448 15.58 -32.16 -21.86
N ASN A 449 15.44 -31.32 -22.89
CA ASN A 449 16.58 -30.61 -23.49
C ASN A 449 17.12 -29.43 -22.64
N SER A 450 16.54 -29.16 -21.47
CA SER A 450 16.96 -28.06 -20.59
C SER A 450 17.94 -28.55 -19.51
N LYS A 451 18.63 -27.61 -18.88
CA LYS A 451 19.53 -27.91 -17.75
C LYS A 451 19.25 -27.02 -16.55
N LEU A 452 19.39 -27.61 -15.36
CA LEU A 452 19.27 -26.92 -14.09
C LEU A 452 20.65 -26.49 -13.57
N ILE A 453 20.77 -25.27 -13.09
CA ILE A 453 21.98 -24.65 -12.54
C ILE A 453 21.65 -24.15 -11.13
N ILE A 454 22.39 -24.64 -10.13
CA ILE A 454 22.24 -24.19 -8.74
C ILE A 454 23.18 -22.99 -8.50
N ALA A 455 22.63 -21.92 -7.94
CA ALA A 455 23.29 -20.65 -7.64
C ALA A 455 23.84 -20.55 -6.21
#